data_AF-A0A2N2IIS5-F1
#
_entry.id   AF-A0A2N2IIS5-F1
#
_cell.length_a   1.000
_cell.length_b   1.000
_cell.length_c   1.000
_cell.angle_alpha   90.00
_cell.angle_beta   90.00
_cell.angle_gamma   90.00
#
_symmetry.space_group_name_H-M   'P 1'
#
loop_
_entity.id
_entity.type
_entity.pdbx_description
1 polymer ?
#
loop_
_entity_poly.entity_id
_entity_poly.type
_entity_poly.pdbx_seq_one_letter_code
_entity_poly.pdbx_strand_id
1 'polypeptide(L)'
;RELTGGLYFGFSDWRQGLRPEKVGGRTRLLPKAGASSGRKSFEKYLRFMYAMTGTAHNTQELPVTAATIEPGDFFIEPSPSVQVLGHALMVLDVAVNARGQIKAVIAQGYTPARDLHLLKAPDGSAWFTLDPNTPVTFPSWGNPFAWTQLMRFRN
;
A
#
# COMPACT_ATOMS: atom_id res chain seq x y z
N ARG A 1 0.74 13.40 3.34
CA ARG A 1 0.33 12.35 2.38
C ARG A 1 -0.97 12.80 1.73
N GLU A 2 -1.20 12.39 0.49
CA GLU A 2 -2.40 12.74 -0.27
C GLU A 2 -3.63 11.98 0.27
N LEU A 3 -4.73 12.69 0.48
CA LEU A 3 -6.06 12.13 0.70
C LEU A 3 -6.78 12.04 -0.65
N THR A 4 -7.86 11.25 -0.71
CA THR A 4 -8.67 11.07 -1.92
C THR A 4 -8.98 12.42 -2.61
N GLY A 5 -8.50 12.58 -3.84
CA GLY A 5 -8.73 13.77 -4.67
C GLY A 5 -7.65 14.87 -4.62
N GLY A 6 -6.36 14.55 -4.40
CA GLY A 6 -5.29 15.55 -4.56
C GLY A 6 -4.87 16.29 -3.29
N LEU A 7 -5.58 16.12 -2.17
CA LEU A 7 -5.38 16.98 -1.00
C LEU A 7 -4.23 16.45 -0.13
N TYR A 8 -3.11 17.16 -0.10
CA TYR A 8 -2.05 16.86 0.85
C TYR A 8 -2.50 17.21 2.28
N PHE A 9 -2.42 16.25 3.19
CA PHE A 9 -2.71 16.44 4.61
C PHE A 9 -1.58 15.85 5.47
N GLY A 10 -0.96 16.71 6.27
CA GLY A 10 0.16 16.38 7.14
C GLY A 10 -0.17 16.60 8.62
N PHE A 11 0.73 16.09 9.48
CA PHE A 11 0.63 16.38 10.91
C PHE A 11 0.80 17.88 11.20
N SER A 12 1.53 18.62 10.36
CA SER A 12 1.63 20.09 10.43
C SER A 12 0.26 20.79 10.39
N ASP A 13 -0.65 20.31 9.53
CA ASP A 13 -2.01 20.86 9.39
C ASP A 13 -2.87 20.44 10.59
N TRP A 14 -2.78 19.15 10.95
CA TRP A 14 -3.48 18.62 12.12
C TRP A 14 -3.16 19.40 13.39
N ARG A 15 -1.87 19.72 13.59
CA ARG A 15 -1.38 20.48 14.75
C ARG A 15 -1.91 21.91 14.81
N GLN A 16 -2.26 22.50 13.68
CA GLN A 16 -2.88 23.83 13.58
C GLN A 16 -4.40 23.79 13.79
N GLY A 17 -4.98 22.60 14.02
CA GLY A 17 -6.41 22.44 14.22
C GLY A 17 -7.22 22.18 12.95
N LEU A 18 -6.53 22.03 11.80
CA LEU A 18 -7.17 21.74 10.53
C LEU A 18 -7.60 20.27 10.44
N ARG A 19 -8.80 20.02 9.90
CA ARG A 19 -9.33 18.67 9.66
C ARG A 19 -9.89 18.55 8.23
N PRO A 20 -9.73 17.39 7.57
CA PRO A 20 -10.35 17.14 6.27
C PRO A 20 -11.87 17.01 6.40
N GLU A 21 -12.61 17.72 5.57
CA GLU A 21 -14.08 17.75 5.55
C GLU A 21 -14.58 17.71 4.11
N LYS A 22 -15.67 16.97 3.84
CA LYS A 22 -16.31 16.96 2.53
C LYS A 22 -17.23 18.18 2.40
N VAL A 23 -16.90 19.09 1.49
CA VAL A 23 -17.69 20.29 1.18
C VAL A 23 -17.94 20.33 -0.32
N GLY A 24 -19.20 20.23 -0.74
CA GLY A 24 -19.58 20.28 -2.16
C GLY A 24 -18.91 19.19 -3.01
N GLY A 25 -18.80 17.97 -2.47
CA GLY A 25 -18.19 16.82 -3.17
C GLY A 25 -16.66 16.80 -3.18
N ARG A 26 -15.98 17.79 -2.59
CA ARG A 26 -14.51 17.85 -2.48
C ARG A 26 -14.07 17.85 -1.03
N THR A 27 -12.91 17.26 -0.76
CA THR A 27 -12.29 17.32 0.57
C THR A 27 -11.55 18.66 0.72
N ARG A 28 -11.77 19.37 1.83
CA ARG A 28 -11.10 20.64 2.19
C ARG A 28 -10.59 20.58 3.62
N LEU A 29 -9.53 21.32 3.93
CA LEU A 29 -9.05 21.50 5.30
C LEU A 29 -9.78 22.66 5.97
N LEU A 30 -10.48 22.39 7.08
CA LEU A 30 -11.21 23.40 7.84
C LEU A 30 -10.73 23.45 9.31
N PRO A 31 -10.71 24.62 9.95
CA PRO A 31 -10.37 24.76 11.36
C PRO A 31 -11.49 24.14 12.21
N LYS A 32 -11.22 23.00 12.84
CA LYS A 32 -12.23 22.19 13.57
C LYS A 32 -11.78 21.82 14.98
N ALA A 33 -10.54 22.15 15.35
CA ALA A 33 -9.99 21.95 16.67
C ALA A 33 -9.02 23.09 17.02
N GLY A 34 -8.68 23.23 18.30
CA GLY A 34 -7.56 24.08 18.71
C GLY A 34 -6.20 23.47 18.32
N ALA A 35 -5.16 24.32 18.32
CA ALA A 35 -3.81 23.87 18.05
C ALA A 35 -3.34 22.83 19.09
N SER A 36 -2.71 21.74 18.65
CA SER A 36 -2.25 20.68 19.54
C SER A 36 -1.13 19.84 18.93
N SER A 37 0.03 19.79 19.59
CA SER A 37 1.26 19.17 19.07
C SER A 37 1.84 18.03 19.90
N GLY A 38 1.23 17.68 21.03
CA GLY A 38 1.74 16.61 21.90
C GLY A 38 1.56 15.21 21.33
N ARG A 39 2.20 14.21 21.96
CA ARG A 39 2.14 12.79 21.58
C ARG A 39 0.71 12.28 21.36
N LYS A 40 -0.21 12.59 22.28
CA LYS A 40 -1.63 12.21 22.15
C LYS A 40 -2.29 12.79 20.90
N SER A 41 -1.90 14.00 20.47
CA SER A 41 -2.41 14.60 19.23
C SER A 41 -1.87 13.87 18.01
N PHE A 42 -0.58 13.53 18.02
CA PHE A 42 0.05 12.74 16.96
C PHE A 42 -0.59 11.36 16.80
N GLU A 43 -0.88 10.68 17.91
CA GLU A 43 -1.58 9.38 17.87
C GLU A 43 -2.99 9.48 17.30
N LYS A 44 -3.73 10.56 17.61
CA LYS A 44 -5.04 10.82 16.99
C LYS A 44 -4.92 11.07 15.49
N TYR A 45 -3.89 11.82 15.06
CA TYR A 45 -3.57 12.01 13.65
C TYR A 45 -3.30 10.68 12.95
N LEU A 46 -2.44 9.83 13.53
CA LEU A 46 -2.12 8.52 12.96
C LEU A 46 -3.36 7.63 12.86
N ARG A 47 -4.19 7.56 13.90
CA ARG A 47 -5.46 6.80 13.87
C ARG A 47 -6.38 7.28 12.75
N PHE A 48 -6.50 8.60 12.57
CA PHE A 48 -7.27 9.17 11.48
C PHE A 48 -6.68 8.76 10.12
N MET A 49 -5.37 8.90 9.93
CA MET A 49 -4.73 8.53 8.67
C MET A 49 -4.87 7.03 8.37
N TYR A 50 -4.71 6.16 9.36
CA TYR A 50 -4.91 4.71 9.17
C TYR A 50 -6.35 4.35 8.82
N ALA A 51 -7.34 5.08 9.35
CA ALA A 51 -8.73 4.87 8.98
C ALA A 51 -9.08 5.40 7.58
N MET A 52 -8.42 6.47 7.15
CA MET A 52 -8.76 7.18 5.91
C MET A 52 -7.88 6.81 4.72
N THR A 53 -6.78 6.09 4.92
CA THR A 53 -5.89 5.62 3.86
C THR A 53 -5.97 4.11 3.71
N GLY A 54 -5.82 3.62 2.48
CA GLY A 54 -5.93 2.21 2.15
C GLY A 54 -5.60 1.99 0.67
N THR A 55 -5.61 0.74 0.22
CA THR A 55 -5.12 0.36 -1.12
C THR A 55 -5.81 1.10 -2.27
N ALA A 56 -7.08 1.51 -2.10
CA ALA A 56 -7.81 2.31 -3.09
C ALA A 56 -7.12 3.66 -3.44
N HIS A 57 -6.25 4.18 -2.57
CA HIS A 57 -5.53 5.44 -2.79
C HIS A 57 -4.24 5.28 -3.62
N ASN A 58 -3.79 4.04 -3.86
CA ASN A 58 -2.52 3.75 -4.53
C ASN A 58 -2.75 3.22 -5.97
N THR A 59 -3.94 3.44 -6.54
CA THR A 59 -4.29 3.00 -7.90
C THR A 59 -3.62 3.83 -9.00
N GLN A 60 -3.05 4.98 -8.64
CA GLN A 60 -2.38 5.90 -9.55
C GLN A 60 -0.86 5.84 -9.42
N GLU A 61 -0.30 4.84 -8.76
CA GLU A 61 1.16 4.69 -8.62
C GLU A 61 1.81 4.30 -9.97
N LEU A 62 3.14 4.25 -10.05
CA LEU A 62 3.82 3.95 -11.30
C LEU A 62 3.76 2.45 -11.60
N PRO A 63 3.27 2.01 -12.77
CA PRO A 63 3.28 0.60 -13.13
C PRO A 63 4.71 0.11 -13.34
N VAL A 64 4.96 -1.13 -12.93
CA VAL A 64 6.26 -1.80 -13.05
C VAL A 64 6.09 -3.08 -13.86
N THR A 65 7.08 -3.39 -14.69
CA THR A 65 7.13 -4.65 -15.44
C THR A 65 7.98 -5.68 -14.72
N ALA A 66 7.77 -6.96 -15.01
CA ALA A 66 8.63 -8.03 -14.48
C ALA A 66 10.13 -7.81 -14.80
N ALA A 67 10.45 -7.17 -15.92
CA ALA A 67 11.84 -6.89 -16.31
C ALA A 67 12.51 -5.80 -15.46
N THR A 68 11.74 -4.96 -14.78
CA THR A 68 12.21 -3.80 -14.02
C THR A 68 11.85 -3.89 -12.54
N ILE A 69 11.40 -5.06 -12.08
CA ILE A 69 11.03 -5.30 -10.68
C ILE A 69 12.25 -5.13 -9.78
N GLU A 70 12.08 -4.42 -8.67
CA GLU A 70 13.12 -4.15 -7.69
C GLU A 70 12.57 -4.14 -6.26
N PRO A 71 13.44 -4.25 -5.24
CA PRO A 71 13.03 -4.09 -3.85
C PRO A 71 12.32 -2.75 -3.61
N GLY A 72 11.20 -2.79 -2.90
CA GLY A 72 10.34 -1.62 -2.66
C GLY A 72 9.13 -1.52 -3.60
N ASP A 73 9.11 -2.28 -4.70
CA ASP A 73 7.91 -2.49 -5.50
C ASP A 73 6.85 -3.25 -4.71
N PHE A 74 5.60 -3.12 -5.12
CA PHE A 74 4.50 -3.79 -4.44
C PHE A 74 3.40 -4.24 -5.39
N PHE A 75 2.86 -5.43 -5.14
CA PHE A 75 1.63 -5.90 -5.75
C PHE A 75 0.44 -5.29 -5.01
N ILE A 76 -0.57 -4.83 -5.75
CA ILE A 76 -1.76 -4.21 -5.16
C ILE A 76 -3.07 -4.65 -5.80
N GLU A 77 -4.01 -5.03 -4.95
CA GLU A 77 -5.42 -5.22 -5.28
C GLU A 77 -6.19 -4.11 -4.56
N PRO A 78 -6.60 -3.05 -5.28
CA PRO A 78 -7.35 -1.97 -4.66
C PRO A 78 -8.71 -2.49 -4.17
N SER A 79 -9.10 -2.06 -2.98
CA SER A 79 -10.44 -2.32 -2.45
C SER A 79 -11.50 -1.77 -3.43
N PRO A 80 -12.43 -2.59 -3.94
CA PRO A 80 -13.46 -2.14 -4.87
C PRO A 80 -14.60 -1.40 -4.17
N SER A 81 -14.77 -1.58 -2.85
CA SER A 81 -15.76 -0.86 -2.04
C SER A 81 -15.39 -0.86 -0.55
N VAL A 82 -16.03 -0.01 0.25
CA VAL A 82 -15.81 0.05 1.70
C VAL A 82 -16.09 -1.26 2.45
N GLN A 83 -16.82 -2.21 1.86
CA GLN A 83 -17.10 -3.52 2.46
C GLN A 83 -16.13 -4.62 2.02
N VAL A 84 -15.40 -4.41 0.91
CA VAL A 84 -14.50 -5.42 0.34
C VAL A 84 -13.06 -5.00 0.58
N LEU A 85 -12.31 -5.87 1.23
CA LEU A 85 -10.90 -5.63 1.51
C LEU A 85 -10.10 -5.61 0.21
N GLY A 86 -9.20 -4.63 0.10
CA GLY A 86 -8.09 -4.73 -0.84
C GLY A 86 -6.90 -5.41 -0.17
N HIS A 87 -5.86 -5.68 -0.95
CA HIS A 87 -4.64 -6.30 -0.45
C HIS A 87 -3.40 -5.69 -1.08
N ALA A 88 -2.29 -5.77 -0.37
CA ALA A 88 -0.99 -5.34 -0.88
C ALA A 88 0.13 -6.24 -0.33
N LEU A 89 1.09 -6.52 -1.19
CA LEU A 89 2.31 -7.26 -0.84
C LEU A 89 3.53 -6.49 -1.33
N MET A 90 4.58 -6.46 -0.53
CA MET A 90 5.81 -5.73 -0.83
C MET A 90 6.91 -6.69 -1.26
N VAL A 91 7.63 -6.32 -2.31
CA VAL A 91 8.86 -6.96 -2.77
C VAL A 91 10.00 -6.46 -1.90
N LEU A 92 10.67 -7.38 -1.19
CA LEU A 92 11.77 -7.04 -0.29
C LEU A 92 13.15 -7.33 -0.88
N ASP A 93 13.23 -8.32 -1.77
CA ASP A 93 14.46 -8.68 -2.46
C ASP A 93 14.14 -9.32 -3.81
N VAL A 94 15.05 -9.22 -4.77
CA VAL A 94 14.91 -9.72 -6.14
C VAL A 94 16.22 -10.35 -6.60
N ALA A 95 16.15 -11.56 -7.12
CA ALA A 95 17.26 -12.25 -7.77
C ALA A 95 16.85 -12.72 -9.16
N VAL A 96 17.68 -12.48 -10.17
CA VAL A 96 17.44 -12.92 -11.55
C VAL A 96 18.59 -13.82 -11.98
N ASN A 97 18.29 -15.03 -12.45
CA ASN A 97 19.32 -15.94 -12.95
C ASN A 97 19.65 -15.69 -14.43
N ALA A 98 20.70 -16.35 -14.94
CA ALA A 98 21.15 -16.20 -16.33
C ALA A 98 20.10 -16.59 -17.40
N ARG A 99 19.03 -17.29 -17.02
CA ARG A 99 17.90 -17.64 -17.91
C ARG A 99 16.75 -16.65 -17.82
N GLY A 100 16.90 -15.57 -17.04
CA GLY A 100 15.85 -14.58 -16.80
C GLY A 100 14.77 -15.03 -15.83
N GLN A 101 14.95 -16.13 -15.08
CA GLN A 101 13.98 -16.49 -14.04
C GLN A 101 14.13 -15.54 -12.86
N ILE A 102 13.01 -14.95 -12.46
CA ILE A 102 12.92 -14.01 -11.37
C ILE A 102 12.56 -14.78 -10.10
N LYS A 103 13.31 -14.54 -9.03
CA LYS A 103 12.95 -14.91 -7.68
C LYS A 103 12.81 -13.67 -6.82
N ALA A 104 11.81 -13.66 -5.92
CA ALA A 104 11.57 -12.54 -5.03
C ALA A 104 11.25 -12.98 -3.61
N VAL A 105 11.68 -12.18 -2.63
CA VAL A 105 11.23 -12.27 -1.24
C VAL A 105 10.05 -11.33 -1.06
N ILE A 106 8.96 -11.85 -0.52
CA ILE A 106 7.69 -11.13 -0.43
C ILE A 106 7.25 -11.01 1.02
N ALA A 107 6.82 -9.81 1.41
CA ALA A 107 6.21 -9.56 2.71
C ALA A 107 4.81 -9.00 2.59
N GLN A 108 3.99 -9.26 3.60
CA GLN A 108 2.66 -8.70 3.70
C GLN A 108 2.30 -8.35 5.15
N GLY A 109 1.40 -7.39 5.29
CA GLY A 109 0.48 -7.34 6.42
C GLY A 109 -0.80 -8.11 6.08
N TYR A 110 -1.77 -8.13 6.98
CA TYR A 110 -3.10 -8.67 6.67
C TYR A 110 -4.20 -7.86 7.35
N THR A 111 -5.46 -8.14 7.00
CA THR A 111 -6.64 -7.61 7.69
C THR A 111 -7.42 -8.77 8.34
N PRO A 112 -7.69 -8.76 9.65
CA PRO A 112 -7.34 -7.74 10.66
C PRO A 112 -5.84 -7.49 10.77
N ALA A 113 -5.44 -6.32 11.27
CA ALA A 113 -4.04 -5.87 11.29
C ALA A 113 -3.11 -6.92 11.91
N ARG A 114 -2.12 -7.36 11.13
CA ARG A 114 -1.05 -8.27 11.56
C ARG A 114 0.30 -7.60 11.34
N ASP A 115 1.29 -8.04 12.11
CA ASP A 115 2.68 -7.65 11.90
C ASP A 115 3.13 -8.01 10.47
N LEU A 116 3.98 -7.15 9.91
CA LEU A 116 4.62 -7.40 8.63
C LEU A 116 5.47 -8.67 8.76
N HIS A 117 5.22 -9.64 7.90
CA HIS A 117 5.94 -10.92 7.91
C HIS A 117 6.29 -11.37 6.50
N LEU A 118 7.35 -12.17 6.38
CA LEU A 118 7.72 -12.84 5.14
C LEU A 118 6.70 -13.93 4.81
N LEU A 119 6.35 -14.03 3.54
CA LEU A 119 5.61 -15.15 3.03
C LEU A 119 6.52 -16.35 2.79
N LYS A 120 5.98 -17.54 3.04
CA LYS A 120 6.64 -18.82 2.77
C LYS A 120 6.16 -19.36 1.42
N ALA A 121 7.08 -19.60 0.50
CA ALA A 121 6.78 -20.17 -0.81
C ALA A 121 6.31 -21.64 -0.69
N PRO A 122 5.65 -22.22 -1.72
CA PRO A 122 5.16 -23.60 -1.68
C PRO A 122 6.25 -24.64 -1.41
N ASP A 123 7.48 -24.38 -1.84
CA ASP A 123 8.66 -25.22 -1.59
C ASP A 123 9.23 -25.07 -0.17
N GLY A 124 8.63 -24.19 0.63
CA GLY A 124 9.00 -23.88 1.99
C GLY A 124 10.13 -22.85 2.14
N SER A 125 10.66 -22.32 1.05
CA SER A 125 11.67 -21.26 1.06
C SER A 125 11.04 -19.87 1.26
N ALA A 126 11.89 -18.85 1.41
CA ALA A 126 11.48 -17.45 1.39
C ALA A 126 11.40 -16.86 -0.04
N TRP A 127 11.75 -17.64 -1.07
CA TRP A 127 11.95 -17.16 -2.43
C TRP A 127 10.85 -17.66 -3.37
N PHE A 128 9.96 -16.77 -3.77
CA PHE A 128 8.95 -17.05 -4.77
C PHE A 128 9.57 -17.02 -6.16
N THR A 129 9.30 -18.03 -6.98
CA THR A 129 9.63 -17.97 -8.41
C THR A 129 8.50 -17.24 -9.12
N LEU A 130 8.81 -16.15 -9.82
CA LEU A 130 7.86 -15.31 -10.53
C LEU A 130 8.01 -15.54 -12.04
N ASP A 131 6.93 -15.99 -12.69
CA ASP A 131 6.90 -16.12 -14.14
C ASP A 131 6.31 -14.84 -14.77
N PRO A 132 7.06 -14.12 -15.62
CA PRO A 132 6.59 -12.90 -16.25
C PRO A 132 5.37 -13.09 -17.16
N ASN A 133 5.05 -14.33 -17.55
CA ASN A 133 3.97 -14.63 -18.50
C ASN A 133 2.66 -15.07 -17.82
N THR A 134 2.66 -15.29 -16.50
CA THR A 134 1.48 -15.75 -15.77
C THR A 134 1.20 -14.86 -14.56
N PRO A 135 -0.08 -14.72 -14.14
CA PRO A 135 -0.41 -14.06 -12.89
C PRO A 135 0.26 -14.73 -11.69
N VAL A 136 0.67 -13.94 -10.71
CA VAL A 136 1.40 -14.40 -9.54
C VAL A 136 0.44 -14.72 -8.40
N THR A 137 0.51 -15.93 -7.88
CA THR A 137 -0.28 -16.34 -6.71
C THR A 137 0.56 -16.28 -5.45
N PHE A 138 0.04 -15.62 -4.42
CA PHE A 138 0.64 -15.63 -3.09
C PHE A 138 -0.23 -16.43 -2.11
N PRO A 139 0.38 -17.18 -1.18
CA PRO A 139 -0.35 -17.81 -0.09
C PRO A 139 -1.17 -16.76 0.67
N SER A 140 -2.30 -17.18 1.25
CA SER A 140 -3.23 -16.36 2.05
C SER A 140 -4.08 -15.32 1.32
N TRP A 141 -3.89 -15.12 0.01
CA TRP A 141 -4.80 -14.32 -0.82
C TRP A 141 -5.40 -15.18 -1.94
N GLY A 142 -6.72 -15.14 -2.11
CA GLY A 142 -7.43 -16.06 -3.02
C GLY A 142 -7.29 -15.72 -4.50
N ASN A 143 -6.97 -14.46 -4.83
CA ASN A 143 -6.85 -13.98 -6.20
C ASN A 143 -5.38 -13.91 -6.63
N PRO A 144 -5.02 -14.38 -7.84
CA PRO A 144 -3.73 -14.10 -8.43
C PRO A 144 -3.58 -12.61 -8.78
N PHE A 145 -2.36 -12.08 -8.67
CA PHE A 145 -2.03 -10.72 -9.09
C PHE A 145 -1.53 -10.72 -10.54
N ALA A 146 -2.15 -9.92 -11.39
CA ALA A 146 -1.61 -9.63 -12.72
C ALA A 146 -0.35 -8.74 -12.61
N TRP A 147 0.54 -8.81 -13.59
CA TRP A 147 1.71 -7.91 -13.63
C TRP A 147 1.35 -6.43 -13.75
N THR A 148 0.16 -6.11 -14.28
CA THR A 148 -0.40 -4.75 -14.27
C THR A 148 -0.75 -4.23 -12.87
N GLN A 149 -0.71 -5.10 -11.85
CA GLN A 149 -0.92 -4.76 -10.45
C GLN A 149 0.41 -4.59 -9.68
N LEU A 150 1.56 -4.72 -10.34
CA LEU A 150 2.85 -4.40 -9.75
C LEU A 150 3.14 -2.91 -9.94
N MET A 151 3.37 -2.22 -8.82
CA MET A 151 3.49 -0.76 -8.76
C MET A 151 4.72 -0.32 -7.97
N ARG A 152 5.15 0.91 -8.22
CA ARG A 152 6.19 1.64 -7.49
C ARG A 152 5.66 2.99 -7.05
N PHE A 153 6.03 3.41 -5.84
CA PHE A 153 5.68 4.75 -5.35
C PHE A 153 6.26 5.83 -6.26
N ARG A 154 5.45 6.85 -6.58
CA ARG A 154 5.93 8.08 -7.21
C ARG A 154 6.85 8.83 -6.24
N ASN A 155 8.00 9.27 -6.73
CA ASN A 155 8.92 10.16 -6.01
C ASN A 155 8.47 11.62 -6.13
#